data_AF-A0A397T3H1-F1
#
_entry.id   AF-A0A397T3H1-F1
#
_cell.length_a   1.000
_cell.length_b   1.000
_cell.length_c   1.000
_cell.angle_alpha   90.00
_cell.angle_beta   90.00
_cell.angle_gamma   90.00
#
_symmetry.space_group_name_H-M   'P 1'
#
loop_
_entity.id
_entity.type
_entity.pdbx_description
1 polymer ?
#
loop_
_entity_poly.entity_id
_entity_poly.type
_entity_poly.pdbx_seq_one_letter_code
_entity_poly.pdbx_strand_id
1 'polypeptide(L)'
;MQCPPPHIVILEVGGNPSNNEEIFSSYEKYIEDLELTENQSVEICCDEAIFRRVIKLHQKNSRIQPLLGQWHTSKDMCSVLLTIFSSYEIYNLAATLGVKFLYKLESVVDYRSKCRVLDLIWVAVACAIQIYTTKNQIEFSQINELDNDLLKVWYYFYKWCGWWKAHRGDIKTGNTNTQLKCLAAFASLFPAGGKLNYTKSTVHFLALLAKFSRLKELLHYAGSVNLTKKGHYYAFDEALRLMDEKNLKRQIKAAQTEKERIDLFFSEFIDNNVMSSSKHSVDSRYVALWNLIRTLIEAFDSVNPLEHPLFKNNNQLNYEGCQKLFGCYNAGLERLKKIYRQEILKTETINTKGRGAKEVIVSKVKDIKKVEKETGKVFKLLEKRLSKLTEKEDELPEQSTSSLEKILTDTDHTSEPLFKKQKVTRHQTTQQEKNLLEPLLTQNPLTEEEVETVLGLLLQFWDGWTKKKIRDYWSHHKPKSNE
;
A
#
# COMPACT_ATOMS: atom_id res chain seq x y z
N MET A 1 19.63 39.77 -7.33
CA MET A 1 18.90 39.37 -8.55
C MET A 1 17.48 39.00 -8.16
N GLN A 2 16.51 39.87 -8.45
CA GLN A 2 15.09 39.55 -8.29
C GLN A 2 14.69 38.57 -9.41
N CYS A 3 14.14 37.42 -9.04
CA CYS A 3 13.45 36.56 -9.99
C CYS A 3 12.13 37.28 -10.35
N PRO A 4 11.79 37.46 -11.64
CA PRO A 4 10.49 38.02 -12.00
C PRO A 4 9.38 37.17 -11.35
N PRO A 5 8.30 37.80 -10.85
CA PRO A 5 7.22 37.08 -10.20
C PRO A 5 6.63 36.05 -11.16
N PRO A 6 6.35 34.82 -10.68
CA PRO A 6 5.72 33.81 -11.52
C PRO A 6 4.35 34.34 -12.00
N HIS A 7 4.08 34.24 -13.30
CA HIS A 7 2.74 34.42 -13.84
C HIS A 7 1.88 33.25 -13.35
N ILE A 8 1.25 33.40 -12.20
CA ILE A 8 0.31 32.43 -11.65
C ILE A 8 -1.08 32.86 -12.09
N VAL A 9 -1.64 32.16 -13.06
CA VAL A 9 -3.06 32.30 -13.44
C VAL A 9 -3.82 31.23 -12.66
N ILE A 10 -4.67 31.66 -11.73
CA ILE A 10 -5.63 30.77 -11.04
C ILE A 10 -6.87 30.75 -11.92
N LEU A 11 -7.07 29.65 -12.61
CA LEU A 11 -8.14 29.51 -13.59
C LEU A 11 -9.45 29.10 -12.91
N GLU A 12 -10.58 29.52 -13.49
CA GLU A 12 -11.89 29.16 -12.98
C GLU A 12 -12.09 27.63 -12.94
N VAL A 13 -12.77 27.17 -11.89
CA VAL A 13 -13.03 25.75 -11.71
C VAL A 13 -13.95 25.28 -12.82
N GLY A 14 -13.48 24.36 -13.64
CA GLY A 14 -14.29 23.68 -14.63
C GLY A 14 -15.41 22.84 -14.01
N GLY A 15 -16.14 22.12 -14.85
CA GLY A 15 -17.18 21.20 -14.38
C GLY A 15 -16.64 20.02 -13.55
N ASN A 16 -17.51 19.06 -13.25
CA ASN A 16 -17.22 17.81 -12.57
C ASN A 16 -15.94 17.11 -13.08
N PRO A 17 -14.90 16.98 -12.24
CA PRO A 17 -13.61 16.36 -12.62
C PRO A 17 -13.72 14.83 -12.82
N SER A 18 -14.90 14.25 -12.63
CA SER A 18 -15.15 12.83 -12.93
C SER A 18 -15.45 12.61 -14.42
N ASN A 19 -15.94 13.63 -15.11
CA ASN A 19 -16.38 13.61 -16.50
C ASN A 19 -15.21 13.94 -17.45
N ASN A 20 -15.04 13.17 -18.54
CA ASN A 20 -13.93 13.42 -19.47
C ASN A 20 -14.20 14.67 -20.31
N GLU A 21 -15.43 14.86 -20.75
CA GLU A 21 -15.87 15.98 -21.58
C GLU A 21 -15.67 17.30 -20.83
N GLU A 22 -16.05 17.36 -19.55
CA GLU A 22 -15.88 18.57 -18.73
C GLU A 22 -14.40 18.88 -18.46
N ILE A 23 -13.57 17.85 -18.28
CA ILE A 23 -12.11 18.01 -18.21
C ILE A 23 -11.56 18.55 -19.54
N PHE A 24 -12.02 18.04 -20.68
CA PHE A 24 -11.58 18.49 -22.00
C PHE A 24 -11.97 19.95 -22.25
N SER A 25 -13.22 20.33 -21.94
CA SER A 25 -13.69 21.71 -22.03
C SER A 25 -12.89 22.64 -21.12
N SER A 26 -12.49 22.17 -19.93
CA SER A 26 -11.63 22.96 -19.03
C SER A 26 -10.26 23.22 -19.66
N TYR A 27 -9.72 22.25 -20.41
CA TYR A 27 -8.44 22.42 -21.10
C TYR A 27 -8.51 23.36 -22.30
N GLU A 28 -9.57 23.28 -23.11
CA GLU A 28 -9.74 24.22 -24.23
C GLU A 28 -9.85 25.66 -23.71
N LYS A 29 -10.60 25.88 -22.62
CA LYS A 29 -10.63 27.19 -21.94
C LYS A 29 -9.24 27.66 -21.51
N TYR A 30 -8.38 26.77 -21.00
CA TYR A 30 -7.02 27.16 -20.61
C TYR A 30 -6.13 27.53 -21.79
N ILE A 31 -6.35 26.92 -22.97
CA ILE A 31 -5.63 27.27 -24.19
C ILE A 31 -6.05 28.68 -24.64
N GLU A 32 -7.34 28.98 -24.57
CA GLU A 32 -7.91 30.30 -24.87
C GLU A 32 -7.44 31.37 -23.87
N ASP A 33 -7.58 31.13 -22.56
CA ASP A 33 -7.23 32.06 -21.49
C ASP A 33 -5.75 32.46 -21.47
N LEU A 34 -4.87 31.54 -21.90
CA LEU A 34 -3.42 31.75 -21.95
C LEU A 34 -2.93 32.21 -23.34
N GLU A 35 -3.85 32.48 -24.27
CA GLU A 35 -3.58 32.92 -25.64
C GLU A 35 -2.52 32.03 -26.34
N LEU A 36 -2.57 30.71 -26.12
CA LEU A 36 -1.53 29.78 -26.58
C LEU A 36 -1.63 29.54 -28.09
N THR A 37 -0.71 30.16 -28.85
CA THR A 37 -0.59 30.06 -30.33
C THR A 37 -0.78 28.63 -30.87
N GLU A 38 -1.57 28.44 -31.94
CA GLU A 38 -2.05 27.14 -32.46
C GLU A 38 -1.01 26.02 -32.71
N ASN A 39 0.29 26.31 -32.67
CA ASN A 39 1.36 25.34 -32.89
C ASN A 39 2.20 25.00 -31.64
N GLN A 40 1.98 25.65 -30.48
CA GLN A 40 2.78 25.40 -29.27
C GLN A 40 2.28 24.20 -28.46
N SER A 41 3.17 23.28 -28.07
CA SER A 41 2.80 22.21 -27.13
C SER A 41 2.33 22.78 -25.78
N VAL A 42 1.36 22.10 -25.19
CA VAL A 42 0.80 22.46 -23.88
C VAL A 42 1.12 21.33 -22.91
N GLU A 43 2.04 21.57 -21.98
CA GLU A 43 2.43 20.57 -20.99
C GLU A 43 1.58 20.69 -19.72
N ILE A 44 1.00 19.57 -19.28
CA ILE A 44 0.03 19.56 -18.17
C ILE A 44 0.45 18.58 -17.09
N CYS A 45 0.85 19.09 -15.93
CA CYS A 45 1.14 18.26 -14.76
C CYS A 45 -0.14 17.93 -14.00
N CYS A 46 -0.38 16.65 -13.74
CA CYS A 46 -1.61 16.21 -13.09
C CYS A 46 -1.47 14.89 -12.33
N ASP A 47 -2.31 14.74 -11.30
CA ASP A 47 -2.44 13.49 -10.55
C ASP A 47 -2.89 12.34 -11.44
N GLU A 48 -2.55 11.10 -11.07
CA GLU A 48 -2.85 9.87 -11.82
C GLU A 48 -4.27 9.81 -12.39
N ALA A 49 -5.27 10.18 -11.58
CA ALA A 49 -6.67 10.11 -11.96
C ALA A 49 -7.02 11.08 -13.10
N ILE A 50 -6.42 12.26 -13.09
CA ILE A 50 -6.56 13.27 -14.14
C ILE A 50 -5.68 12.89 -15.32
N PHE A 51 -4.42 12.49 -15.07
CA PHE A 51 -3.45 12.05 -16.08
C PHE A 51 -4.04 11.02 -17.05
N ARG A 52 -4.70 9.97 -16.55
CA ARG A 52 -5.34 8.97 -17.44
C ARG A 52 -6.41 9.54 -18.36
N ARG A 53 -7.07 10.62 -17.96
CA ARG A 53 -8.06 11.32 -18.79
C ARG A 53 -7.36 12.23 -19.78
N VAL A 54 -6.33 12.96 -19.37
CA VAL A 54 -5.50 13.76 -20.28
C VAL A 54 -4.82 12.89 -21.34
N ILE A 55 -4.45 11.65 -21.04
CA ILE A 55 -3.94 10.71 -22.06
C ILE A 55 -4.95 10.49 -23.19
N LYS A 56 -6.25 10.42 -22.90
CA LYS A 56 -7.29 10.32 -23.94
C LYS A 56 -7.37 11.60 -24.77
N LEU A 57 -7.17 12.75 -24.14
CA LEU A 57 -7.13 14.03 -24.82
C LEU A 57 -5.89 14.13 -25.72
N HIS A 58 -4.71 13.73 -25.23
CA HIS A 58 -3.48 13.64 -26.01
C HIS A 58 -3.64 12.78 -27.27
N GLN A 59 -4.43 11.70 -27.19
CA GLN A 59 -4.72 10.85 -28.35
C GLN A 59 -5.58 11.54 -29.41
N LYS A 60 -6.43 12.50 -29.03
CA LYS A 60 -7.22 13.33 -29.95
C LYS A 60 -6.44 14.55 -30.44
N ASN A 61 -5.67 15.16 -29.54
CA ASN A 61 -4.86 16.35 -29.76
C ASN A 61 -3.44 16.12 -29.21
N SER A 62 -2.52 15.75 -30.10
CA SER A 62 -1.13 15.42 -29.74
C SER A 62 -0.31 16.58 -29.17
N ARG A 63 -0.84 17.80 -29.28
CA ARG A 63 -0.25 19.04 -28.78
C ARG A 63 -0.27 19.12 -27.26
N ILE A 64 -1.25 18.46 -26.63
CA ILE A 64 -1.38 18.37 -25.18
C ILE A 64 -0.47 17.25 -24.69
N GLN A 65 0.51 17.56 -23.85
CA GLN A 65 1.50 16.59 -23.38
C GLN A 65 1.38 16.44 -21.85
N PRO A 66 0.79 15.32 -21.35
CA PRO A 66 0.60 15.15 -19.93
C PRO A 66 1.87 14.74 -19.20
N LEU A 67 2.06 15.30 -18.01
CA LEU A 67 3.09 14.98 -17.02
C LEU A 67 2.44 14.32 -15.80
N LEU A 68 2.91 13.13 -15.44
CA LEU A 68 2.38 12.38 -14.30
C LEU A 68 2.89 12.99 -12.99
N GLY A 69 1.98 13.27 -12.04
CA GLY A 69 2.30 13.76 -10.70
C GLY A 69 3.17 12.79 -9.91
N GLN A 70 4.40 13.21 -9.60
CA GLN A 70 5.45 12.33 -9.08
C GLN A 70 5.33 12.07 -7.56
N TRP A 71 4.88 13.04 -6.76
CA TRP A 71 4.68 12.79 -5.32
C TRP A 71 3.54 11.83 -5.04
N HIS A 72 2.41 11.99 -5.74
CA HIS A 72 1.29 11.06 -5.65
C HIS A 72 1.70 9.66 -6.11
N THR A 73 2.50 9.57 -7.17
CA THR A 73 3.11 8.30 -7.60
C THR A 73 4.01 7.71 -6.51
N SER A 74 4.89 8.51 -5.88
CA SER A 74 5.74 8.07 -4.76
C SER A 74 4.93 7.61 -3.53
N LYS A 75 3.77 8.24 -3.27
CA LYS A 75 2.83 7.81 -2.23
C LYS A 75 2.26 6.44 -2.54
N ASP A 76 1.89 6.18 -3.78
CA ASP A 76 1.39 4.87 -4.20
C ASP A 76 2.49 3.79 -4.26
N MET A 77 3.74 4.14 -4.59
CA MET A 77 4.89 3.22 -4.44
C MET A 77 5.05 2.76 -2.97
N CYS A 78 4.94 3.68 -2.01
CA CYS A 78 4.93 3.34 -0.58
C CYS A 78 3.78 2.40 -0.22
N SER A 79 2.57 2.64 -0.76
CA SER A 79 1.42 1.75 -0.57
C SER A 79 1.65 0.36 -1.15
N VAL A 80 2.34 0.25 -2.30
CA VAL A 80 2.71 -1.03 -2.92
C VAL A 80 3.66 -1.81 -2.02
N LEU A 81 4.72 -1.18 -1.49
CA LEU A 81 5.67 -1.82 -0.57
C LEU A 81 4.95 -2.38 0.66
N LEU A 82 4.11 -1.57 1.31
CA LEU A 82 3.33 -2.03 2.47
C LEU A 82 2.38 -3.18 2.11
N THR A 83 1.84 -3.20 0.89
CA THR A 83 0.94 -4.26 0.43
C THR A 83 1.68 -5.56 0.16
N ILE A 84 2.85 -5.49 -0.49
CA ILE A 84 3.65 -6.66 -0.85
C ILE A 84 4.22 -7.33 0.40
N PHE A 85 4.71 -6.54 1.36
CA PHE A 85 5.36 -7.06 2.57
C PHE A 85 4.42 -7.19 3.78
N SER A 86 3.11 -6.95 3.61
CA SER A 86 2.18 -7.01 4.75
C SER A 86 2.07 -8.39 5.39
N SER A 87 2.13 -9.44 4.57
CA SER A 87 2.12 -10.83 4.99
C SER A 87 3.50 -11.34 5.41
N TYR A 88 4.52 -10.49 5.30
CA TYR A 88 5.89 -10.75 5.73
C TYR A 88 6.25 -10.01 7.03
N GLU A 89 5.24 -9.66 7.83
CA GLU A 89 5.39 -9.04 9.15
C GLU A 89 6.02 -7.64 9.18
N ILE A 90 5.97 -6.88 8.08
CA ILE A 90 6.42 -5.47 8.06
C ILE A 90 5.73 -4.61 9.12
N TYR A 91 4.51 -4.95 9.52
CA TYR A 91 3.81 -4.27 10.60
C TYR A 91 4.36 -4.61 11.99
N ASN A 92 4.92 -5.79 12.20
CA ASN A 92 5.60 -6.14 13.45
C ASN A 92 6.94 -5.39 13.54
N LEU A 93 7.68 -5.27 12.42
CA LEU A 93 8.87 -4.43 12.38
C LEU A 93 8.53 -2.97 12.73
N ALA A 94 7.44 -2.43 12.17
CA ALA A 94 6.95 -1.12 12.53
C ALA A 94 6.54 -1.02 14.02
N ALA A 95 5.93 -2.06 14.58
CA ALA A 95 5.56 -2.12 16.00
C ALA A 95 6.80 -2.09 16.91
N THR A 96 7.86 -2.82 16.56
CA THR A 96 9.15 -2.81 17.27
C THR A 96 9.79 -1.41 17.27
N LEU A 97 9.59 -0.64 16.20
CA LEU A 97 10.00 0.78 16.12
C LEU A 97 9.07 1.73 16.89
N GLY A 98 8.09 1.21 17.63
CA GLY A 98 7.18 2.00 18.47
C GLY A 98 5.95 2.57 17.75
N VAL A 99 5.60 2.08 16.55
CA VAL A 99 4.42 2.55 15.83
C VAL A 99 3.13 2.03 16.46
N LYS A 100 2.44 2.90 17.21
CA LYS A 100 1.19 2.55 17.91
C LYS A 100 -0.02 2.35 16.98
N PHE A 101 -0.09 3.13 15.89
CA PHE A 101 -1.25 3.18 15.00
C PHE A 101 -1.01 2.48 13.65
N LEU A 102 -0.75 1.17 13.68
CA LEU A 102 -0.46 0.37 12.48
C LEU A 102 -1.55 0.48 11.38
N TYR A 103 -2.83 0.61 11.75
CA TYR A 103 -3.90 0.80 10.76
C TYR A 103 -3.78 2.12 9.98
N LYS A 104 -3.19 3.18 10.59
CA LYS A 104 -2.89 4.45 9.91
C LYS A 104 -1.66 4.31 9.00
N LEU A 105 -0.72 3.41 9.34
CA LEU A 105 0.42 3.03 8.50
C LEU A 105 -0.07 2.26 7.26
N GLU A 106 -0.96 1.28 7.43
CA GLU A 106 -1.59 0.54 6.31
C GLU A 106 -2.36 1.48 5.37
N SER A 107 -3.20 2.36 5.92
CA SER A 107 -4.21 3.11 5.16
C SER A 107 -3.74 4.37 4.46
N VAL A 108 -2.43 4.63 4.28
CA VAL A 108 -2.03 5.76 3.40
C VAL A 108 -2.26 7.18 3.97
N VAL A 109 -2.87 7.32 5.16
CA VAL A 109 -3.39 8.59 5.75
C VAL A 109 -2.36 9.73 5.83
N ASP A 110 -1.37 9.62 6.71
CA ASP A 110 -0.24 10.57 6.76
C ASP A 110 0.95 10.00 5.98
N TYR A 111 1.25 10.59 4.83
CA TYR A 111 2.35 10.14 3.99
C TYR A 111 3.72 10.42 4.63
N ARG A 112 3.88 11.55 5.32
CA ARG A 112 5.16 11.95 5.91
C ARG A 112 5.58 11.02 7.02
N SER A 113 4.67 10.70 7.93
CA SER A 113 4.94 9.77 9.03
C SER A 113 5.27 8.37 8.53
N LYS A 114 4.60 7.90 7.46
CA LYS A 114 4.91 6.59 6.86
C LYS A 114 6.27 6.52 6.21
N CYS A 115 6.65 7.59 5.50
CA CYS A 115 7.98 7.64 4.90
C CYS A 115 9.05 7.42 5.96
N ARG A 116 8.90 8.03 7.14
CA ARG A 116 9.83 7.86 8.26
C ARG A 116 9.89 6.43 8.76
N VAL A 117 8.74 5.79 8.95
CA VAL A 117 8.69 4.39 9.40
C VAL A 117 9.37 3.47 8.38
N LEU A 118 9.07 3.62 7.09
CA LEU A 118 9.73 2.83 6.05
C LEU A 118 11.23 3.14 5.93
N ASP A 119 11.63 4.41 6.08
CA ASP A 119 13.04 4.80 6.11
C ASP A 119 13.79 4.10 7.26
N LEU A 120 13.20 4.02 8.46
CA LEU A 120 13.79 3.32 9.61
C LEU A 120 13.82 1.80 9.42
N ILE A 121 12.75 1.19 8.92
CA ILE A 121 12.73 -0.25 8.60
C ILE A 121 13.80 -0.56 7.54
N TRP A 122 13.92 0.28 6.51
CA TRP A 122 14.92 0.12 5.46
C TRP A 122 16.34 0.17 6.01
N VAL A 123 16.65 1.12 6.90
CA VAL A 123 17.96 1.19 7.57
C VAL A 123 18.20 -0.05 8.44
N ALA A 124 17.21 -0.48 9.24
CA ALA A 124 17.36 -1.66 10.09
C ALA A 124 17.66 -2.92 9.28
N VAL A 125 16.89 -3.14 8.21
CA VAL A 125 17.07 -4.26 7.29
C VAL A 125 18.42 -4.18 6.58
N ALA A 126 18.82 -3.00 6.10
CA ALA A 126 20.10 -2.79 5.45
C ALA A 126 21.27 -3.16 6.37
N CYS A 127 21.26 -2.65 7.61
CA CYS A 127 22.28 -2.96 8.61
C CYS A 127 22.30 -4.44 8.96
N ALA A 128 21.14 -5.07 9.19
CA ALA A 128 21.05 -6.49 9.52
C ALA A 128 21.60 -7.38 8.39
N ILE A 129 21.26 -7.09 7.13
CA ILE A 129 21.80 -7.81 5.96
C ILE A 129 23.30 -7.59 5.84
N GLN A 130 23.79 -6.36 6.02
CA GLN A 130 25.22 -6.06 5.92
C GLN A 130 26.03 -6.78 7.01
N ILE A 131 25.53 -6.81 8.25
CA ILE A 131 26.18 -7.53 9.35
C ILE A 131 26.17 -9.03 9.07
N TYR A 132 25.04 -9.60 8.64
CA TYR A 132 24.93 -11.02 8.29
C TYR A 132 25.89 -11.42 7.17
N THR A 133 25.94 -10.66 6.07
CA THR A 133 26.83 -10.94 4.93
C THR A 133 28.30 -10.83 5.31
N THR A 134 28.66 -9.82 6.12
CA THR A 134 30.04 -9.66 6.61
C THR A 134 30.45 -10.81 7.53
N LYS A 135 29.57 -11.20 8.48
CA LYS A 135 29.80 -12.32 9.40
C LYS A 135 30.02 -13.63 8.67
N ASN A 136 29.23 -13.89 7.63
CA ASN A 136 29.24 -15.14 6.88
C ASN A 136 30.15 -15.10 5.63
N GLN A 137 30.85 -14.00 5.38
CA GLN A 137 31.72 -13.78 4.20
C GLN A 137 30.99 -14.02 2.86
N ILE A 138 29.73 -13.58 2.78
CA ILE A 138 28.89 -13.74 1.59
C ILE A 138 28.87 -12.42 0.82
N GLU A 139 29.04 -12.48 -0.50
CA GLU A 139 28.85 -11.28 -1.32
C GLU A 139 27.37 -10.87 -1.38
N PHE A 140 27.10 -9.57 -1.36
CA PHE A 140 25.74 -9.03 -1.40
C PHE A 140 24.94 -9.47 -2.65
N SER A 141 25.63 -9.74 -3.76
CA SER A 141 25.08 -10.29 -5.01
C SER A 141 24.56 -11.73 -4.84
N GLN A 142 25.21 -12.54 -4.00
CA GLN A 142 24.96 -13.97 -3.82
C GLN A 142 23.79 -14.27 -2.88
N ILE A 143 23.22 -13.26 -2.19
CA ILE A 143 22.11 -13.46 -1.25
C ILE A 143 20.91 -14.21 -1.88
N ASN A 144 20.64 -13.99 -3.17
CA ASN A 144 19.54 -14.67 -3.86
C ASN A 144 19.76 -16.19 -4.02
N GLU A 145 21.00 -16.64 -3.98
CA GLU A 145 21.41 -18.04 -4.20
C GLU A 145 21.41 -18.84 -2.89
N LEU A 146 21.30 -18.15 -1.74
CA LEU A 146 21.28 -18.78 -0.43
C LEU A 146 19.96 -19.50 -0.15
N ASP A 147 20.06 -20.59 0.60
CA ASP A 147 18.92 -21.28 1.18
C ASP A 147 18.47 -20.60 2.49
N ASN A 148 18.12 -19.32 2.37
CA ASN A 148 17.56 -18.53 3.48
C ASN A 148 16.44 -17.63 2.93
N ASP A 149 15.22 -18.17 2.92
CA ASP A 149 14.05 -17.49 2.37
C ASP A 149 13.71 -16.20 3.13
N LEU A 150 13.87 -16.17 4.46
CA LEU A 150 13.64 -14.97 5.26
C LEU A 150 14.62 -13.84 4.85
N LEU A 151 15.91 -14.15 4.75
CA LEU A 151 16.92 -13.20 4.31
C LEU A 151 16.62 -12.69 2.90
N LYS A 152 16.25 -13.60 1.98
CA LYS A 152 15.86 -13.24 0.61
C LYS A 152 14.65 -12.29 0.60
N VAL A 153 13.60 -12.57 1.36
CA VAL A 153 12.41 -11.69 1.49
C VAL A 153 12.84 -10.26 1.86
N TRP A 154 13.64 -10.11 2.91
CA TRP A 154 14.06 -8.80 3.39
C TRP A 154 15.13 -8.14 2.50
N TYR A 155 15.90 -8.94 1.76
CA TYR A 155 16.76 -8.45 0.69
C TYR A 155 15.97 -7.86 -0.48
N TYR A 156 14.86 -8.51 -0.91
CA TYR A 156 13.94 -7.91 -1.88
C TYR A 156 13.31 -6.63 -1.35
N PHE A 157 12.90 -6.58 -0.08
CA PHE A 157 12.43 -5.34 0.55
C PHE A 157 13.49 -4.24 0.46
N TYR A 158 14.74 -4.53 0.83
CA TYR A 158 15.84 -3.57 0.76
C TYR A 158 16.00 -2.98 -0.65
N LYS A 159 16.05 -3.82 -1.69
CA LYS A 159 16.18 -3.33 -3.09
C LYS A 159 14.99 -2.49 -3.52
N TRP A 160 13.77 -2.99 -3.34
CA TRP A 160 12.56 -2.35 -3.85
C TRP A 160 12.22 -1.07 -3.09
N CYS A 161 12.41 -1.07 -1.77
CA CYS A 161 12.27 0.12 -0.94
C CYS A 161 13.40 1.13 -1.26
N GLY A 162 14.60 0.67 -1.62
CA GLY A 162 15.69 1.50 -2.10
C GLY A 162 15.31 2.32 -3.34
N TRP A 163 14.66 1.71 -4.35
CA TRP A 163 14.15 2.43 -5.52
C TRP A 163 13.13 3.52 -5.14
N TRP A 164 12.18 3.20 -4.26
CA TRP A 164 11.22 4.19 -3.77
C TRP A 164 11.90 5.34 -3.01
N LYS A 165 12.85 5.02 -2.13
CA LYS A 165 13.61 5.99 -1.33
C LYS A 165 14.41 6.95 -2.22
N ALA A 166 15.12 6.41 -3.22
CA ALA A 166 15.86 7.20 -4.20
C ALA A 166 14.92 8.07 -5.04
N HIS A 167 13.85 7.50 -5.60
CA HIS A 167 12.83 8.25 -6.34
C HIS A 167 12.29 9.45 -5.53
N ARG A 168 11.91 9.21 -4.27
CA ARG A 168 11.41 10.25 -3.36
C ARG A 168 12.48 11.31 -3.03
N GLY A 169 13.72 10.89 -2.79
CA GLY A 169 14.83 11.80 -2.52
C GLY A 169 15.11 12.69 -3.73
N ASP A 170 15.08 12.12 -4.93
CA ASP A 170 15.42 12.79 -6.17
C ASP A 170 14.36 13.78 -6.65
N ILE A 171 13.08 13.55 -6.32
CA ILE A 171 12.03 14.58 -6.47
C ILE A 171 12.44 15.86 -5.70
N LYS A 172 12.97 15.71 -4.49
CA LYS A 172 13.35 16.88 -3.66
C LYS A 172 14.60 17.58 -4.19
N THR A 173 15.60 16.81 -4.61
CA THR A 173 16.88 17.36 -5.08
C THR A 173 16.81 17.88 -6.51
N GLY A 174 15.79 17.46 -7.26
CA GLY A 174 15.65 17.75 -8.69
C GLY A 174 16.48 16.86 -9.59
N ASN A 175 16.91 15.69 -9.10
CA ASN A 175 17.64 14.73 -9.92
C ASN A 175 16.68 13.86 -10.73
N THR A 176 16.06 14.46 -11.74
CA THR A 176 15.04 13.83 -12.60
C THR A 176 15.54 12.54 -13.26
N ASN A 177 16.81 12.44 -13.61
CA ASN A 177 17.35 11.24 -14.26
C ASN A 177 17.30 10.02 -13.33
N THR A 178 17.78 10.16 -12.09
CA THR A 178 17.73 9.06 -11.12
C THR A 178 16.30 8.80 -10.68
N GLN A 179 15.51 9.85 -10.46
CA GLN A 179 14.08 9.73 -10.17
C GLN A 179 13.34 8.86 -11.20
N LEU A 180 13.53 9.11 -12.50
CA LEU A 180 12.88 8.37 -13.58
C LEU A 180 13.38 6.93 -13.67
N LYS A 181 14.69 6.69 -13.50
CA LYS A 181 15.24 5.34 -13.46
C LYS A 181 14.66 4.53 -12.31
N CYS A 182 14.52 5.13 -11.13
CA CYS A 182 13.92 4.48 -9.98
C CYS A 182 12.41 4.22 -10.18
N LEU A 183 11.69 5.15 -10.81
CA LEU A 183 10.28 4.93 -11.18
C LEU A 183 10.15 3.76 -12.17
N ALA A 184 10.98 3.73 -13.21
CA ALA A 184 10.97 2.67 -14.22
C ALA A 184 11.31 1.29 -13.61
N ALA A 185 12.31 1.23 -12.72
CA ALA A 185 12.65 0.01 -12.00
C ALA A 185 11.49 -0.45 -11.09
N PHE A 186 10.87 0.48 -10.36
CA PHE A 186 9.77 0.14 -9.46
C PHE A 186 8.46 -0.22 -10.19
N ALA A 187 8.28 0.23 -11.44
CA ALA A 187 7.01 0.14 -12.15
C ALA A 187 6.42 -1.29 -12.18
N SER A 188 7.28 -2.30 -12.25
CA SER A 188 6.91 -3.73 -12.24
C SER A 188 6.24 -4.18 -10.93
N LEU A 189 6.36 -3.42 -9.84
CA LEU A 189 5.75 -3.78 -8.55
C LEU A 189 4.32 -3.26 -8.40
N PHE A 190 3.91 -2.26 -9.19
CA PHE A 190 2.54 -1.74 -9.13
C PHE A 190 1.45 -2.83 -9.33
N PRO A 191 1.58 -3.76 -10.31
CA PRO A 191 0.63 -4.86 -10.46
C PRO A 191 0.51 -5.74 -9.21
N ALA A 192 1.64 -6.13 -8.61
CA ALA A 192 1.66 -6.96 -7.41
C ALA A 192 0.93 -6.29 -6.22
N GLY A 193 1.06 -4.98 -6.08
CA GLY A 193 0.30 -4.18 -5.11
C GLY A 193 -1.17 -3.92 -5.46
N GLY A 194 -1.64 -4.37 -6.63
CA GLY A 194 -3.00 -4.11 -7.14
C GLY A 194 -3.21 -2.68 -7.64
N LYS A 195 -2.14 -1.97 -8.04
CA LYS A 195 -2.14 -0.57 -8.47
C LYS A 195 -2.05 -0.45 -9.99
N LEU A 196 -2.91 -1.14 -10.72
CA LEU A 196 -2.85 -1.18 -12.19
C LEU A 196 -3.04 0.16 -12.89
N ASN A 197 -3.77 1.09 -12.28
CA ASN A 197 -3.90 2.45 -12.80
C ASN A 197 -2.51 3.12 -12.87
N TYR A 198 -1.73 3.04 -11.79
CA TYR A 198 -0.35 3.52 -11.77
C TYR A 198 0.57 2.73 -12.68
N THR A 199 0.38 1.41 -12.84
CA THR A 199 1.10 0.62 -13.86
C THR A 199 0.90 1.22 -15.25
N LYS A 200 -0.35 1.43 -15.67
CA LYS A 200 -0.66 2.00 -16.98
C LYS A 200 -0.12 3.42 -17.12
N SER A 201 -0.42 4.28 -16.14
CA SER A 201 0.00 5.68 -16.16
C SER A 201 1.52 5.80 -16.23
N THR A 202 2.28 4.92 -15.55
CA THR A 202 3.73 4.88 -15.65
C THR A 202 4.22 4.45 -17.05
N VAL A 203 3.60 3.43 -17.66
CA VAL A 203 3.94 3.01 -19.04
C VAL A 203 3.71 4.14 -20.04
N HIS A 204 2.53 4.78 -19.98
CA HIS A 204 2.20 5.93 -20.84
C HIS A 204 3.18 7.08 -20.60
N PHE A 205 3.46 7.41 -19.35
CA PHE A 205 4.39 8.48 -18.99
C PHE A 205 5.81 8.24 -19.51
N LEU A 206 6.36 7.05 -19.31
CA LEU A 206 7.70 6.70 -19.81
C LEU A 206 7.74 6.70 -21.34
N ALA A 207 6.69 6.24 -22.02
CA ALA A 207 6.58 6.29 -23.48
C ALA A 207 6.51 7.73 -24.00
N LEU A 208 5.76 8.61 -23.34
CA LEU A 208 5.70 10.03 -23.68
C LEU A 208 7.06 10.70 -23.52
N LEU A 209 7.80 10.41 -22.44
CA LEU A 209 9.14 10.95 -22.23
C LEU A 209 10.16 10.46 -23.25
N ALA A 210 10.01 9.23 -23.74
CA ALA A 210 10.85 8.71 -24.83
C ALA A 210 10.53 9.40 -26.16
N LYS A 211 9.27 9.81 -26.38
CA LYS A 211 8.81 10.46 -27.61
C LYS A 211 9.08 11.97 -27.64
N PHE A 212 8.94 12.66 -26.51
CA PHE A 212 9.00 14.11 -26.42
C PHE A 212 10.18 14.55 -25.55
N SER A 213 11.32 14.87 -26.17
CA SER A 213 12.55 15.31 -25.48
C SER A 213 12.32 16.56 -24.61
N ARG A 214 11.52 17.51 -25.10
CA ARG A 214 11.13 18.72 -24.35
C ARG A 214 10.44 18.40 -23.03
N LEU A 215 9.62 17.35 -22.98
CA LEU A 215 8.92 16.93 -21.75
C LEU A 215 9.92 16.48 -20.67
N LYS A 216 10.99 15.81 -21.09
CA LYS A 216 12.10 15.40 -20.22
C LYS A 216 12.90 16.60 -19.72
N GLU A 217 13.15 17.59 -20.58
CA GLU A 217 13.79 18.84 -20.18
C GLU A 217 12.96 19.61 -19.17
N LEU A 218 11.65 19.76 -19.39
CA LEU A 218 10.74 20.44 -18.47
C LEU A 218 10.68 19.78 -17.09
N LEU A 219 10.78 18.44 -17.02
CA LEU A 219 10.84 17.73 -15.74
C LEU A 219 12.09 18.09 -14.91
N HIS A 220 13.19 18.52 -15.52
CA HIS A 220 14.36 19.02 -14.77
C HIS A 220 14.05 20.32 -14.02
N TYR A 221 13.08 21.11 -14.50
CA TYR A 221 12.71 22.41 -13.94
C TYR A 221 11.44 22.33 -13.05
N ALA A 222 10.44 21.55 -13.46
CA ALA A 222 9.14 21.45 -12.80
C ALA A 222 9.08 20.42 -11.67
N GLY A 223 9.97 19.43 -11.65
CA GLY A 223 9.94 18.32 -10.69
C GLY A 223 10.63 18.60 -9.36
N SER A 224 11.36 19.71 -9.22
CA SER A 224 12.33 19.90 -8.14
C SER A 224 11.95 20.99 -7.15
N VAL A 225 11.90 20.66 -5.86
CA VAL A 225 11.84 21.66 -4.77
C VAL A 225 13.24 22.23 -4.51
N ASN A 226 13.95 22.66 -5.56
CA ASN A 226 15.28 23.24 -5.43
C ASN A 226 15.24 24.75 -5.67
N LEU A 227 14.73 25.49 -4.67
CA LEU A 227 14.63 26.95 -4.69
C LEU A 227 15.98 27.67 -4.79
N THR A 228 17.09 26.95 -4.64
CA THR A 228 18.45 27.52 -4.75
C THR A 228 18.93 27.61 -6.20
N LYS A 229 18.27 26.95 -7.15
CA LYS A 229 18.62 26.99 -8.57
C LYS A 229 17.61 27.83 -9.37
N LYS A 230 18.12 28.77 -10.16
CA LYS A 230 17.30 29.63 -11.03
C LYS A 230 16.54 28.77 -12.06
N GLY A 231 15.23 28.99 -12.20
CA GLY A 231 14.36 28.25 -13.13
C GLY A 231 13.76 26.96 -12.57
N HIS A 232 14.04 26.61 -11.31
CA HIS A 232 13.42 25.47 -10.63
C HIS A 232 12.21 25.94 -9.80
N TYR A 233 11.07 25.28 -9.97
CA TYR A 233 9.82 25.63 -9.30
C TYR A 233 9.38 24.53 -8.35
N TYR A 234 8.65 24.86 -7.28
CA TYR A 234 7.99 23.83 -6.47
C TYR A 234 7.23 22.86 -7.38
N ALA A 235 7.35 21.56 -7.12
CA ALA A 235 6.43 20.59 -7.68
C ALA A 235 5.00 21.11 -7.42
N PHE A 236 4.20 21.26 -8.49
CA PHE A 236 2.92 21.98 -8.46
C PHE A 236 1.94 21.46 -7.40
N ASP A 237 1.99 20.16 -7.09
CA ASP A 237 1.19 19.50 -6.06
C ASP A 237 1.54 19.94 -4.63
N GLU A 238 2.81 20.22 -4.36
CA GLU A 238 3.26 20.77 -3.07
C GLU A 238 3.01 22.28 -3.01
N ALA A 239 3.22 23.02 -4.11
CA ALA A 239 2.92 24.46 -4.17
C ALA A 239 1.45 24.76 -3.80
N LEU A 240 0.51 23.98 -4.34
CA LEU A 240 -0.92 24.07 -4.04
C LEU A 240 -1.24 23.78 -2.56
N ARG A 241 -0.54 22.85 -1.92
CA ARG A 241 -0.66 22.56 -0.49
C ARG A 241 -0.03 23.62 0.42
N LEU A 242 0.93 24.36 -0.10
CA LEU A 242 1.71 25.37 0.60
C LEU A 242 1.14 26.79 0.46
N MET A 243 0.08 27.00 -0.35
CA MET A 243 -0.59 28.31 -0.49
C MET A 243 -1.25 28.82 0.80
N ASP A 244 -1.34 28.01 1.86
CA ASP A 244 -1.65 28.48 3.21
C ASP A 244 -0.34 28.75 3.99
N GLU A 245 -0.03 30.03 4.24
CA GLU A 245 1.17 30.49 4.95
C GLU A 245 1.34 29.82 6.33
N LYS A 246 0.23 29.54 7.03
CA LYS A 246 0.27 28.84 8.33
C LYS A 246 0.71 27.39 8.17
N ASN A 247 0.29 26.74 7.09
CA ASN A 247 0.66 25.35 6.79
C ASN A 247 2.12 25.26 6.34
N LEU A 248 2.59 26.20 5.51
CA LEU A 248 3.98 26.30 5.08
C LEU A 248 4.95 26.49 6.26
N LYS A 249 4.68 27.45 7.16
CA LYS A 249 5.52 27.67 8.36
C LYS A 249 5.58 26.42 9.25
N ARG A 250 4.43 25.74 9.45
CA ARG A 250 4.38 24.48 10.22
C ARG A 250 5.17 23.36 9.54
N GLN A 251 5.07 23.23 8.23
CA GLN A 251 5.76 22.19 7.47
C GLN A 251 7.28 22.41 7.42
N ILE A 252 7.72 23.65 7.16
CA ILE A 252 9.13 24.05 7.20
C ILE A 252 9.71 23.77 8.58
N LYS A 253 9.06 24.26 9.65
CA LYS A 253 9.54 24.05 11.02
C LYS A 253 9.63 22.57 11.36
N ALA A 254 8.59 21.80 11.02
CA ALA A 254 8.62 20.36 11.23
C ALA A 254 9.67 19.64 10.37
N ALA A 255 10.03 20.13 9.17
CA ALA A 255 11.09 19.58 8.32
C ALA A 255 12.48 19.90 8.85
N GLN A 256 12.70 21.14 9.30
CA GLN A 256 13.95 21.60 9.92
C GLN A 256 14.23 20.84 11.22
N THR A 257 13.26 20.80 12.14
CA THR A 257 13.39 20.05 13.41
C THR A 257 13.68 18.57 13.19
N GLU A 258 13.24 17.99 12.07
CA GLU A 258 13.47 16.57 11.78
C GLU A 258 14.77 16.31 11.02
N LYS A 259 15.19 17.25 10.18
CA LYS A 259 16.56 17.25 9.65
C LYS A 259 17.54 17.34 10.82
N GLU A 260 17.34 18.30 11.73
CA GLU A 260 18.14 18.44 12.96
C GLU A 260 18.14 17.16 13.81
N ARG A 261 17.00 16.47 13.95
CA ARG A 261 16.93 15.18 14.66
C ARG A 261 17.63 14.03 13.93
N ILE A 262 17.55 13.98 12.61
CA ILE A 262 18.20 12.94 11.80
C ILE A 262 19.71 13.19 11.74
N ASP A 263 20.13 14.44 11.58
CA ASP A 263 21.53 14.84 11.62
C ASP A 263 22.13 14.56 13.00
N LEU A 264 21.39 14.84 14.09
CA LEU A 264 21.76 14.45 15.45
C LEU A 264 21.88 12.92 15.59
N PHE A 265 20.90 12.17 15.11
CA PHE A 265 20.91 10.71 15.11
C PHE A 265 22.10 10.13 14.34
N PHE A 266 22.46 10.70 13.18
CA PHE A 266 23.65 10.30 12.42
C PHE A 266 24.95 10.73 13.10
N SER A 267 24.98 11.88 13.78
CA SER A 267 26.16 12.31 14.54
C SER A 267 26.44 11.40 15.74
N GLU A 268 25.41 10.91 16.42
CA GLU A 268 25.53 9.89 17.48
C GLU A 268 25.97 8.53 16.91
N PHE A 269 25.52 8.16 15.70
CA PHE A 269 25.95 6.94 15.02
C PHE A 269 27.44 6.95 14.60
N ILE A 270 27.99 8.14 14.33
CA ILE A 270 29.40 8.34 13.90
C ILE A 270 30.32 8.70 15.09
N ASP A 271 29.79 8.68 16.32
CA ASP A 271 30.53 9.08 17.54
C ASP A 271 31.08 10.53 17.46
N ASN A 272 30.42 11.39 16.69
CA ASN A 272 30.72 12.82 16.65
C ASN A 272 29.97 13.51 17.78
N ASN A 273 30.68 13.64 18.89
CA ASN A 273 30.27 14.26 20.15
C ASN A 273 29.70 15.69 19.94
N VAL A 274 28.41 15.83 19.66
CA VAL A 274 27.71 17.13 19.68
C VAL A 274 26.53 17.06 20.64
N MET A 275 26.78 17.58 21.84
CA MET A 275 25.81 17.78 22.91
C MET A 275 24.67 18.70 22.44
N SER A 276 23.45 18.19 22.30
CA SER A 276 22.26 19.05 22.31
C SER A 276 21.02 18.39 22.95
N SER A 277 20.12 19.26 23.39
CA SER A 277 19.07 19.01 24.38
C SER A 277 17.84 18.27 23.82
N SER A 278 17.91 16.94 23.73
CA SER A 278 16.82 16.02 24.12
C SER A 278 17.27 14.55 24.11
N LYS A 279 18.39 14.23 24.76
CA LYS A 279 19.01 12.88 24.82
C LYS A 279 17.98 11.74 24.90
N HIS A 280 17.07 11.78 25.87
CA HIS A 280 16.12 10.69 26.14
C HIS A 280 15.21 10.26 24.95
N SER A 281 14.77 11.18 24.09
CA SER A 281 13.85 10.84 22.98
C SER A 281 14.57 10.33 21.71
N VAL A 282 15.87 10.61 21.61
CA VAL A 282 16.74 10.11 20.55
C VAL A 282 17.31 8.76 20.99
N ASP A 283 17.80 8.67 22.23
CA ASP A 283 18.25 7.43 22.88
C ASP A 283 17.20 6.32 22.78
N SER A 284 15.93 6.62 23.06
CA SER A 284 14.84 5.62 22.97
C SER A 284 14.55 5.12 21.56
N ARG A 285 14.70 5.96 20.52
CA ARG A 285 14.52 5.56 19.12
C ARG A 285 15.74 4.81 18.59
N TYR A 286 16.93 5.21 19.02
CA TYR A 286 18.18 4.50 18.79
C TYR A 286 18.10 3.07 19.35
N VAL A 287 17.69 2.94 20.62
CA VAL A 287 17.49 1.63 21.26
C VAL A 287 16.46 0.79 20.50
N ALA A 288 15.35 1.38 20.07
CA ALA A 288 14.35 0.66 19.27
C ALA A 288 14.88 0.18 17.91
N LEU A 289 15.67 1.01 17.22
CA LEU A 289 16.27 0.65 15.93
C LEU A 289 17.31 -0.46 16.09
N TRP A 290 18.21 -0.34 17.05
CA TRP A 290 19.22 -1.37 17.32
C TRP A 290 18.62 -2.67 17.81
N ASN A 291 17.57 -2.60 18.64
CA ASN A 291 16.81 -3.79 19.00
C ASN A 291 16.25 -4.46 17.75
N LEU A 292 15.63 -3.71 16.83
CA LEU A 292 15.14 -4.28 15.59
C LEU A 292 16.27 -4.91 14.74
N ILE A 293 17.42 -4.24 14.62
CA ILE A 293 18.59 -4.76 13.88
C ILE A 293 19.04 -6.09 14.47
N ARG A 294 19.25 -6.15 15.79
CA ARG A 294 19.68 -7.36 16.49
C ARG A 294 18.68 -8.50 16.30
N THR A 295 17.39 -8.22 16.49
CA THR A 295 16.31 -9.18 16.30
C THR A 295 16.25 -9.72 14.87
N LEU A 296 16.52 -8.88 13.85
CA LEU A 296 16.59 -9.34 12.47
C LEU A 296 17.81 -10.24 12.23
N ILE A 297 18.97 -9.91 12.78
CA ILE A 297 20.19 -10.74 12.67
C ILE A 297 19.96 -12.11 13.32
N GLU A 298 19.40 -12.14 14.52
CA GLU A 298 19.04 -13.37 15.23
C GLU A 298 18.06 -14.23 14.41
N ALA A 299 17.08 -13.59 13.76
CA ALA A 299 16.14 -14.29 12.89
C ALA A 299 16.78 -14.82 11.59
N PHE A 300 17.75 -14.09 11.01
CA PHE A 300 18.47 -14.54 9.82
C PHE A 300 19.39 -15.72 10.10
N ASP A 301 20.01 -15.78 11.28
CA ASP A 301 20.85 -16.89 11.73
C ASP A 301 20.04 -18.10 12.24
N SER A 302 18.71 -17.96 12.39
CA SER A 302 17.85 -19.03 12.91
C SER A 302 17.61 -20.13 11.87
N VAL A 303 17.71 -21.39 12.31
CA VAL A 303 17.35 -22.58 11.51
C VAL A 303 15.86 -22.61 11.20
N ASN A 304 15.02 -22.14 12.12
CA ASN A 304 13.58 -21.99 11.90
C ASN A 304 13.14 -20.56 12.22
N PRO A 305 13.08 -19.66 11.22
CA PRO A 305 12.69 -18.28 11.43
C PRO A 305 11.25 -18.10 11.93
N LEU A 306 10.37 -19.09 11.74
CA LEU A 306 8.98 -19.04 12.22
C LEU A 306 8.87 -19.25 13.74
N GLU A 307 9.87 -19.77 14.42
CA GLU A 307 9.87 -19.80 15.90
C GLU A 307 10.19 -18.43 16.49
N HIS A 308 10.78 -17.53 15.69
CA HIS A 308 11.19 -16.23 16.15
C HIS A 308 9.95 -15.33 16.41
N PRO A 309 9.83 -14.65 17.56
CA PRO A 309 8.64 -13.86 17.93
C PRO A 309 8.20 -12.83 16.87
N LEU A 310 9.16 -12.25 16.14
CA LEU A 310 8.90 -11.28 15.07
C LEU A 310 8.12 -11.88 13.88
N PHE A 311 8.33 -13.18 13.60
CA PHE A 311 7.81 -13.89 12.42
C PHE A 311 6.87 -15.05 12.76
N LYS A 312 6.58 -15.29 14.05
CA LYS A 312 5.76 -16.42 14.53
C LYS A 312 4.38 -16.54 13.90
N ASN A 313 3.77 -15.40 13.53
CA ASN A 313 2.43 -15.38 12.93
C ASN A 313 2.47 -15.36 11.39
N ASN A 314 3.65 -15.51 10.79
CA ASN A 314 3.82 -15.41 9.35
C ASN A 314 3.34 -16.69 8.66
N ASN A 315 2.40 -16.54 7.73
CA ASN A 315 1.84 -17.65 6.96
C ASN A 315 2.31 -17.69 5.50
N GLN A 316 3.22 -16.79 5.09
CA GLN A 316 3.76 -16.69 3.73
C GLN A 316 5.26 -17.01 3.62
N LEU A 317 5.98 -17.15 4.74
CA LEU A 317 7.34 -17.70 4.81
C LEU A 317 7.31 -19.24 4.64
N ASN A 318 6.61 -19.70 3.62
CA ASN A 318 6.68 -21.05 3.09
C ASN A 318 7.12 -20.98 1.63
N TYR A 319 7.46 -22.13 1.05
CA TYR A 319 7.96 -22.21 -0.33
C TYR A 319 7.05 -21.49 -1.33
N GLU A 320 5.73 -21.71 -1.28
CA GLU A 320 4.79 -21.10 -2.23
C GLU A 320 4.70 -19.58 -2.08
N GLY A 321 4.63 -19.07 -0.85
CA GLY A 321 4.58 -17.64 -0.58
C GLY A 321 5.85 -16.93 -1.04
N CYS A 322 7.02 -17.49 -0.69
CA CYS A 322 8.31 -16.94 -1.09
C CYS A 322 8.49 -16.93 -2.60
N GLN A 323 8.16 -18.03 -3.30
CA GLN A 323 8.20 -18.09 -4.76
C GLN A 323 7.29 -17.05 -5.40
N LYS A 324 6.08 -16.83 -4.86
CA LYS A 324 5.19 -15.76 -5.32
C LYS A 324 5.83 -14.39 -5.16
N LEU A 325 6.41 -14.09 -3.99
CA LEU A 325 7.07 -12.81 -3.74
C LEU A 325 8.23 -12.60 -4.71
N PHE A 326 9.14 -13.57 -4.85
CA PHE A 326 10.32 -13.47 -5.71
C PHE A 326 9.92 -13.34 -7.20
N GLY A 327 8.83 -14.00 -7.61
CA GLY A 327 8.28 -13.93 -8.96
C GLY A 327 7.55 -12.62 -9.31
N CYS A 328 7.10 -11.83 -8.32
CA CYS A 328 6.27 -10.64 -8.56
C CYS A 328 6.92 -9.63 -9.51
N TYR A 329 8.22 -9.41 -9.38
CA TYR A 329 8.90 -8.44 -10.23
C TYR A 329 8.86 -8.85 -11.71
N ASN A 330 9.10 -10.13 -12.00
CA ASN A 330 9.09 -10.66 -13.36
C ASN A 330 7.67 -10.72 -13.94
N ALA A 331 6.69 -11.16 -13.13
CA ALA A 331 5.29 -11.15 -13.54
C ALA A 331 4.79 -9.73 -13.88
N GLY A 332 5.14 -8.76 -13.03
CA GLY A 332 4.84 -7.36 -13.29
C GLY A 332 5.56 -6.77 -14.50
N LEU A 333 6.79 -7.19 -14.78
CA LEU A 333 7.53 -6.80 -15.99
C LEU A 333 6.82 -7.28 -17.26
N GLU A 334 6.37 -8.54 -17.29
CA GLU A 334 5.57 -9.07 -18.40
C GLU A 334 4.24 -8.30 -18.55
N ARG A 335 3.64 -7.88 -17.43
CA ARG A 335 2.45 -7.03 -17.47
C ARG A 335 2.72 -5.66 -18.08
N LEU A 336 3.84 -5.01 -17.75
CA LEU A 336 4.24 -3.74 -18.35
C LEU A 336 4.46 -3.88 -19.86
N LYS A 337 5.20 -4.90 -20.30
CA LYS A 337 5.43 -5.19 -21.72
C LYS A 337 4.11 -5.37 -22.48
N LYS A 338 3.16 -6.11 -21.89
CA LYS A 338 1.83 -6.30 -22.46
C LYS A 338 1.05 -4.99 -22.59
N ILE A 339 1.05 -4.14 -21.55
CA ILE A 339 0.40 -2.83 -21.61
C ILE A 339 1.04 -1.97 -22.70
N TYR A 340 2.37 -1.99 -22.81
CA TYR A 340 3.09 -1.24 -23.83
C TYR A 340 2.69 -1.66 -25.26
N ARG A 341 2.64 -2.97 -25.55
CA ARG A 341 2.21 -3.50 -26.85
C ARG A 341 0.74 -3.16 -27.17
N GLN A 342 -0.13 -3.23 -26.16
CA GLN A 342 -1.57 -3.01 -26.32
C GLN A 342 -1.97 -1.53 -26.44
N GLU A 343 -1.46 -0.68 -25.54
CA GLU A 343 -1.94 0.69 -25.40
C GLU A 343 -1.03 1.73 -26.07
N ILE A 344 0.28 1.44 -26.21
CA ILE A 344 1.24 2.36 -26.84
C ILE A 344 1.46 2.00 -28.30
N LEU A 345 1.91 0.77 -28.57
CA LEU A 345 2.18 0.31 -29.94
C LEU A 345 0.91 -0.07 -30.71
N LYS A 346 -0.19 -0.38 -29.99
CA LYS A 346 -1.47 -0.83 -30.55
C LYS A 346 -1.34 -2.07 -31.45
N THR A 347 -0.35 -2.92 -31.19
CA THR A 347 -0.08 -4.16 -31.96
C THR A 347 -0.90 -5.35 -31.46
N GLU A 348 -1.45 -5.26 -30.24
CA GLU A 348 -2.25 -6.32 -29.61
C GLU A 348 -3.59 -5.76 -29.12
N THR A 349 -4.62 -6.62 -29.03
CA THR A 349 -5.92 -6.22 -28.48
C THR A 349 -5.85 -6.02 -26.96
N ILE A 350 -6.57 -5.01 -26.46
CA ILE A 350 -6.58 -4.67 -25.04
C ILE A 350 -7.23 -5.81 -24.24
N ASN A 351 -6.46 -6.41 -23.33
CA ASN A 351 -6.97 -7.46 -22.47
C ASN A 351 -7.27 -6.90 -21.06
N THR A 352 -8.52 -7.04 -20.61
CA THR A 352 -9.00 -6.52 -19.33
C THR A 352 -8.92 -7.53 -18.17
N LYS A 353 -8.57 -8.80 -18.43
CA LYS A 353 -8.50 -9.84 -17.40
C LYS A 353 -7.41 -9.54 -16.37
N GLY A 354 -7.71 -9.85 -15.11
CA GLY A 354 -6.80 -9.68 -13.96
C GLY A 354 -6.67 -8.25 -13.44
N ARG A 355 -7.59 -7.32 -13.79
CA ARG A 355 -7.46 -5.88 -13.50
C ARG A 355 -7.42 -5.47 -12.00
N GLY A 356 -7.62 -6.41 -11.08
CA GLY A 356 -7.51 -6.19 -9.63
C GLY A 356 -6.91 -7.37 -8.87
N ALA A 357 -6.35 -8.34 -9.59
CA ALA A 357 -5.67 -9.47 -8.96
C ALA A 357 -4.35 -8.98 -8.38
N LYS A 358 -4.12 -9.28 -7.10
CA LYS A 358 -2.81 -9.08 -6.47
C LYS A 358 -2.01 -10.37 -6.64
N GLU A 359 -0.74 -10.23 -6.94
CA GLU A 359 0.17 -11.37 -7.11
C GLU A 359 0.63 -11.94 -5.75
N VAL A 360 0.49 -11.15 -4.68
CA VAL A 360 0.85 -11.53 -3.30
C VAL A 360 -0.40 -11.56 -2.41
N ILE A 361 -0.39 -12.46 -1.43
CA ILE A 361 -1.37 -12.49 -0.34
C ILE A 361 -1.14 -11.29 0.57
N VAL A 362 -2.21 -10.54 0.85
CA VAL A 362 -2.16 -9.30 1.63
C VAL A 362 -2.81 -9.52 2.99
N SER A 363 -2.03 -9.38 4.05
CA SER A 363 -2.53 -9.35 5.42
C SER A 363 -2.95 -7.92 5.79
N LYS A 364 -4.13 -7.76 6.41
CA LYS A 364 -4.56 -6.47 6.97
C LYS A 364 -4.18 -6.40 8.44
N VAL A 365 -3.95 -5.20 8.96
CA VAL A 365 -3.61 -4.99 10.38
C VAL A 365 -4.73 -5.50 11.29
N LYS A 366 -5.99 -5.43 10.85
CA LYS A 366 -7.14 -5.95 11.62
C LYS A 366 -7.09 -7.47 11.78
N ASP A 367 -6.63 -8.18 10.75
CA ASP A 367 -6.57 -9.64 10.74
C ASP A 367 -5.42 -10.12 11.64
N ILE A 368 -4.27 -9.44 11.57
CA ILE A 368 -3.11 -9.68 12.46
C ILE A 368 -3.52 -9.52 13.93
N LYS A 369 -4.17 -8.40 14.28
CA LYS A 369 -4.65 -8.16 15.66
C LYS A 369 -5.72 -9.16 16.13
N LYS A 370 -6.46 -9.77 15.20
CA LYS A 370 -7.43 -10.81 15.52
C LYS A 370 -6.71 -12.12 15.85
N VAL A 371 -5.73 -12.51 15.04
CA VAL A 371 -4.88 -13.68 15.26
C VAL A 371 -4.11 -13.58 16.58
N GLU A 372 -3.54 -12.42 16.91
CA GLU A 372 -2.87 -12.17 18.21
C GLU A 372 -3.82 -12.33 19.41
N LYS A 373 -5.06 -11.85 19.27
CA LYS A 373 -6.07 -12.00 20.34
C LYS A 373 -6.55 -13.44 20.50
N GLU A 374 -6.67 -14.18 19.40
CA GLU A 374 -7.11 -15.57 19.40
C GLU A 374 -6.00 -16.48 19.95
N THR A 375 -4.76 -16.32 19.50
CA THR A 375 -3.58 -17.02 20.04
C THR A 375 -3.36 -16.71 21.52
N GLY A 376 -3.48 -15.46 21.95
CA GLY A 376 -3.38 -15.09 23.37
C GLY A 376 -4.50 -15.67 24.25
N LYS A 377 -5.71 -15.89 23.70
CA LYS A 377 -6.80 -16.58 24.41
C LYS A 377 -6.52 -18.08 24.55
N VAL A 378 -6.02 -18.72 23.50
CA VAL A 378 -5.65 -20.14 23.51
C VAL A 378 -4.49 -20.38 24.48
N PHE A 379 -3.48 -19.50 24.49
CA PHE A 379 -2.36 -19.59 25.45
C PHE A 379 -2.83 -19.44 26.89
N LYS A 380 -3.68 -18.44 27.20
CA LYS A 380 -4.26 -18.30 28.55
C LYS A 380 -5.11 -19.50 28.98
N LEU A 381 -5.74 -20.19 28.04
CA LEU A 381 -6.55 -21.37 28.31
C LEU A 381 -5.69 -22.62 28.53
N LEU A 382 -4.55 -22.72 27.84
CA LEU A 382 -3.52 -23.73 28.06
C LEU A 382 -2.79 -23.51 29.39
N GLU A 383 -2.39 -22.28 29.69
CA GLU A 383 -1.74 -21.88 30.94
C GLU A 383 -2.65 -22.15 32.16
N LYS A 384 -3.95 -21.88 32.02
CA LYS A 384 -4.98 -22.22 33.02
C LYS A 384 -5.25 -23.73 33.15
N ARG A 385 -4.92 -24.54 32.13
CA ARG A 385 -4.99 -26.00 32.19
C ARG A 385 -3.72 -26.60 32.79
N LEU A 386 -2.54 -26.04 32.50
CA LEU A 386 -1.28 -26.42 33.14
C LEU A 386 -1.28 -26.05 34.62
N SER A 387 -1.73 -24.86 35.02
CA SER A 387 -1.81 -24.49 36.44
C SER A 387 -2.76 -25.41 37.23
N LYS A 388 -3.85 -25.89 36.61
CA LYS A 388 -4.75 -26.90 37.20
C LYS A 388 -4.15 -28.32 37.29
N LEU A 389 -3.10 -28.62 36.53
CA LEU A 389 -2.36 -29.88 36.61
C LEU A 389 -1.29 -29.80 37.71
N THR A 390 -0.60 -28.67 37.83
CA THR A 390 0.39 -28.40 38.89
C THR A 390 -0.22 -28.31 40.30
N GLU A 391 -1.50 -27.92 40.44
CA GLU A 391 -2.22 -27.93 41.73
C GLU A 391 -2.66 -29.35 42.19
N LYS A 392 -2.37 -30.40 41.41
CA LYS A 392 -2.72 -31.79 41.72
C LYS A 392 -1.52 -32.71 42.03
N GLU A 393 -0.30 -32.17 42.08
CA GLU A 393 0.93 -32.97 42.30
C GLU A 393 1.51 -32.93 43.73
N ASP A 394 0.89 -32.22 44.68
CA ASP A 394 1.23 -32.32 46.11
C ASP A 394 0.40 -33.41 46.80
N GLU A 395 0.65 -34.69 46.44
CA GLU A 395 0.48 -35.89 47.28
C GLU A 395 0.95 -37.12 46.47
N LEU A 396 2.19 -37.57 46.71
CA LEU A 396 2.78 -38.78 46.12
C LEU A 396 2.41 -40.03 46.96
N PRO A 397 2.40 -41.28 46.42
CA PRO A 397 3.63 -41.90 45.93
C PRO A 397 3.56 -42.73 44.63
N GLU A 398 4.72 -42.75 43.98
CA GLU A 398 5.29 -43.69 42.99
C GLU A 398 4.48 -44.95 42.66
N GLN A 399 3.94 -45.00 41.44
CA GLN A 399 4.01 -46.16 40.53
C GLN A 399 3.39 -45.83 39.17
N SER A 400 3.93 -46.44 38.11
CA SER A 400 3.49 -46.43 36.70
C SER A 400 4.01 -45.32 35.77
N THR A 401 5.32 -45.37 35.50
CA THR A 401 5.88 -44.99 34.20
C THR A 401 5.37 -45.94 33.10
N SER A 402 4.13 -45.76 32.62
CA SER A 402 3.67 -46.47 31.41
C SER A 402 2.56 -45.78 30.60
N SER A 403 2.28 -44.49 30.85
CA SER A 403 1.13 -43.81 30.21
C SER A 403 1.49 -42.60 29.34
N LEU A 404 2.78 -42.23 29.22
CA LEU A 404 3.23 -41.10 28.41
C LEU A 404 3.65 -41.45 26.97
N GLU A 405 3.85 -42.73 26.65
CA GLU A 405 4.19 -43.16 25.28
C GLU A 405 2.97 -43.53 24.42
N LYS A 406 1.75 -43.61 24.99
CA LYS A 406 0.55 -44.04 24.25
C LYS A 406 -0.25 -42.90 23.58
N ILE A 407 0.19 -41.65 23.69
CA ILE A 407 -0.50 -40.50 23.09
C ILE A 407 0.25 -39.98 21.84
N LEU A 408 1.45 -40.49 21.55
CA LEU A 408 2.31 -40.02 20.44
C LEU A 408 2.40 -40.98 19.24
N THR A 409 1.73 -42.14 19.25
CA THR A 409 1.76 -43.08 18.12
C THR A 409 0.37 -43.68 17.85
N ASP A 410 -0.37 -43.04 16.93
CA ASP A 410 -1.48 -43.54 16.10
C ASP A 410 -2.33 -42.31 15.73
N THR A 411 -2.47 -41.83 14.50
CA THR A 411 -2.30 -42.45 13.18
C THR A 411 -2.16 -41.32 12.17
N ASP A 412 -1.15 -41.42 11.30
CA ASP A 412 -1.13 -40.70 10.03
C ASP A 412 -1.91 -41.55 9.00
N HIS A 413 -2.62 -40.86 8.10
CA HIS A 413 -3.29 -41.33 6.89
C HIS A 413 -4.54 -42.24 6.99
N THR A 414 -5.71 -41.60 6.88
CA THR A 414 -6.70 -42.01 5.87
C THR A 414 -7.37 -40.77 5.29
N SER A 415 -7.37 -40.73 3.97
CA SER A 415 -7.85 -39.65 3.09
C SER A 415 -9.37 -39.47 3.09
N GLU A 416 -9.77 -38.21 2.84
CA GLU A 416 -11.08 -37.70 2.35
C GLU A 416 -12.07 -37.02 3.33
N PRO A 417 -12.81 -35.98 2.86
CA PRO A 417 -12.76 -34.67 3.47
C PRO A 417 -14.05 -34.28 4.18
N LEU A 418 -13.96 -33.82 5.43
CA LEU A 418 -15.06 -33.10 6.07
C LEU A 418 -14.59 -31.73 6.55
N PHE A 419 -15.07 -30.72 5.82
CA PHE A 419 -15.32 -29.31 6.16
C PHE A 419 -14.94 -28.41 4.99
N LYS A 420 -15.60 -28.64 3.84
CA LYS A 420 -15.95 -27.52 2.96
C LYS A 420 -16.72 -26.54 3.84
N LYS A 421 -16.15 -25.37 4.11
CA LYS A 421 -16.96 -24.19 4.46
C LYS A 421 -17.98 -24.07 3.34
N GLN A 422 -19.24 -24.43 3.62
CA GLN A 422 -20.34 -24.03 2.76
C GLN A 422 -20.18 -22.52 2.59
N LYS A 423 -19.88 -22.08 1.36
CA LYS A 423 -20.16 -20.70 0.96
C LYS A 423 -21.59 -20.47 1.42
N VAL A 424 -21.79 -19.54 2.35
CA VAL A 424 -23.13 -18.99 2.56
C VAL A 424 -23.46 -18.32 1.22
N THR A 425 -24.20 -19.05 0.40
CA THR A 425 -24.81 -18.55 -0.82
C THR A 425 -25.62 -17.35 -0.35
N ARG A 426 -25.30 -16.14 -0.87
CA ARG A 426 -26.20 -15.00 -0.66
C ARG A 426 -27.56 -15.44 -1.20
N HIS A 427 -28.57 -15.47 -0.32
CA HIS A 427 -29.93 -15.74 -0.72
C HIS A 427 -30.30 -14.78 -1.85
N GLN A 428 -30.63 -15.32 -3.02
CA GLN A 428 -31.17 -14.56 -4.13
C GLN A 428 -32.69 -14.61 -4.00
N THR A 429 -33.32 -13.44 -3.91
CA THR A 429 -34.77 -13.34 -3.82
C THR A 429 -35.42 -14.08 -4.97
N THR A 430 -36.13 -15.16 -4.65
CA THR A 430 -36.85 -16.02 -5.58
C THR A 430 -38.02 -15.28 -6.21
N GLN A 431 -38.55 -15.78 -7.34
CA GLN A 431 -39.69 -15.15 -8.00
C GLN A 431 -40.94 -15.13 -7.11
N GLN A 432 -41.13 -16.15 -6.27
CA GLN A 432 -42.23 -16.20 -5.29
C GLN A 432 -42.09 -15.11 -4.22
N GLU A 433 -40.89 -14.88 -3.70
CA GLU A 433 -40.63 -13.79 -2.76
C GLU A 433 -40.80 -12.41 -3.41
N LYS A 434 -40.46 -12.26 -4.71
CA LYS A 434 -40.73 -11.02 -5.46
C LYS A 434 -42.23 -10.77 -5.61
N ASN A 435 -43.02 -11.80 -5.94
CA ASN A 435 -44.47 -11.68 -6.06
C ASN A 435 -45.13 -11.29 -4.72
N LEU A 436 -44.54 -11.65 -3.58
CA LEU A 436 -45.00 -11.24 -2.25
C LEU A 436 -44.59 -9.79 -1.89
N LEU A 437 -43.53 -9.26 -2.51
CA LEU A 437 -43.03 -7.90 -2.28
C LEU A 437 -43.61 -6.87 -3.26
N GLU A 438 -44.04 -7.29 -4.46
CA GLU A 438 -44.63 -6.43 -5.49
C GLU A 438 -45.85 -5.61 -5.01
N PRO A 439 -46.80 -6.16 -4.22
CA PRO A 439 -47.94 -5.39 -3.71
C PRO A 439 -47.54 -4.20 -2.83
N LEU A 440 -46.37 -4.25 -2.18
CA LEU A 440 -45.88 -3.16 -1.34
C LEU A 440 -45.34 -1.98 -2.16
N LEU A 441 -44.99 -2.19 -3.44
CA LEU A 441 -44.39 -1.16 -4.29
C LEU A 441 -45.41 -0.14 -4.83
N THR A 442 -46.70 -0.46 -4.79
CA THR A 442 -47.79 0.42 -5.24
C THR A 442 -48.39 1.28 -4.13
N GLN A 443 -48.06 1.02 -2.86
CA GLN A 443 -48.59 1.75 -1.72
C GLN A 443 -47.61 2.82 -1.20
N ASN A 444 -48.14 4.01 -0.92
CA ASN A 444 -47.43 5.13 -0.29
C ASN A 444 -48.42 5.87 0.62
N PRO A 445 -48.22 5.96 1.94
CA PRO A 445 -47.11 5.43 2.75
C PRO A 445 -47.29 3.96 3.16
N LEU A 446 -46.16 3.29 3.44
CA LEU A 446 -46.09 1.88 3.88
C LEU A 446 -46.47 1.74 5.37
N THR A 447 -47.46 0.90 5.69
CA THR A 447 -47.93 0.70 7.08
C THR A 447 -47.15 -0.42 7.79
N GLU A 448 -46.94 -0.32 9.11
CA GLU A 448 -46.22 -1.35 9.88
C GLU A 448 -46.95 -2.71 9.87
N GLU A 449 -48.29 -2.72 9.85
CA GLU A 449 -49.10 -3.94 9.79
C GLU A 449 -48.87 -4.72 8.49
N GLU A 450 -48.65 -4.03 7.37
CA GLU A 450 -48.39 -4.63 6.06
C GLU A 450 -46.99 -5.25 6.02
N VAL A 451 -46.00 -4.58 6.63
CA VAL A 451 -44.63 -5.10 6.77
C VAL A 451 -44.58 -6.34 7.66
N GLU A 452 -45.36 -6.38 8.74
CA GLU A 452 -45.47 -7.55 9.62
C GLU A 452 -46.10 -8.75 8.89
N THR A 453 -47.17 -8.48 8.12
CA THR A 453 -47.90 -9.50 7.36
C THR A 453 -47.02 -10.13 6.29
N VAL A 454 -46.31 -9.30 5.50
CA VAL A 454 -45.40 -9.78 4.44
C VAL A 454 -44.17 -10.48 5.05
N LEU A 455 -43.67 -10.03 6.20
CA LEU A 455 -42.59 -10.73 6.90
C LEU A 455 -43.00 -12.14 7.33
N GLY A 456 -44.21 -12.31 7.85
CA GLY A 456 -44.74 -13.63 8.25
C GLY A 456 -44.79 -14.61 7.08
N LEU A 457 -45.16 -14.14 5.88
CA LEU A 457 -45.19 -14.95 4.67
C LEU A 457 -43.78 -15.24 4.14
N LEU A 458 -42.87 -14.26 4.15
CA LEU A 458 -41.50 -14.42 3.64
C LEU A 458 -40.63 -15.34 4.50
N LEU A 459 -40.88 -15.39 5.81
CA LEU A 459 -40.19 -16.32 6.72
C LEU A 459 -40.50 -17.79 6.43
N GLN A 460 -41.59 -18.10 5.70
CA GLN A 460 -41.86 -19.47 5.23
C GLN A 460 -40.89 -19.91 4.11
N PHE A 461 -40.32 -18.95 3.37
CA PHE A 461 -39.39 -19.21 2.26
C PHE A 461 -37.94 -19.10 2.70
N TRP A 462 -37.63 -18.15 3.59
CA TRP A 462 -36.29 -17.98 4.11
C TRP A 462 -36.30 -17.29 5.49
N ASP A 463 -35.65 -17.95 6.46
CA ASP A 463 -35.50 -17.50 7.85
C ASP A 463 -34.69 -16.19 8.00
N GLY A 464 -33.95 -15.79 6.96
CA GLY A 464 -33.14 -14.58 6.96
C GLY A 464 -33.90 -13.27 6.69
N TRP A 465 -35.21 -13.29 6.42
CA TRP A 465 -35.98 -12.06 6.20
C TRP A 465 -36.15 -11.23 7.48
N THR A 466 -36.05 -9.91 7.36
CA THR A 466 -36.25 -8.98 8.47
C THR A 466 -37.04 -7.77 7.99
N LYS A 467 -37.76 -7.08 8.88
CA LYS A 467 -38.47 -5.82 8.55
C LYS A 467 -37.57 -4.83 7.82
N LYS A 468 -36.30 -4.75 8.22
CA LYS A 468 -35.28 -3.91 7.57
C LYS A 468 -35.06 -4.29 6.10
N LYS A 469 -34.90 -5.58 5.79
CA LYS A 469 -34.69 -6.04 4.40
C LYS A 469 -35.90 -5.75 3.51
N ILE A 470 -37.12 -5.83 4.05
CA ILE A 470 -38.35 -5.50 3.32
C ILE A 470 -38.40 -4.00 3.01
N ARG A 471 -38.11 -3.14 4.00
CA ARG A 471 -38.04 -1.68 3.80
C ARG A 471 -36.91 -1.26 2.86
N ASP A 472 -35.75 -1.91 2.96
CA ASP A 472 -34.63 -1.70 2.04
C ASP A 472 -35.05 -2.09 0.61
N TYR A 473 -35.73 -3.23 0.41
CA TYR A 473 -36.22 -3.64 -0.90
C TYR A 473 -37.22 -2.63 -1.48
N TRP A 474 -38.21 -2.20 -0.70
CA TRP A 474 -39.19 -1.19 -1.06
C TRP A 474 -38.53 0.14 -1.45
N SER A 475 -37.59 0.64 -0.65
CA SER A 475 -36.88 1.90 -0.91
C SER A 475 -36.10 1.89 -2.22
N HIS A 476 -35.50 0.75 -2.58
CA HIS A 476 -34.73 0.61 -3.82
C HIS A 476 -35.61 0.43 -5.07
N HIS A 477 -36.85 -0.05 -4.92
CA HIS A 477 -37.72 -0.45 -6.04
C HIS A 477 -38.97 0.41 -6.17
N LYS A 478 -39.24 1.32 -5.24
CA LYS A 478 -40.33 2.29 -5.39
C LYS A 478 -40.09 3.18 -6.61
N PRO A 479 -41.11 3.46 -7.43
CA PRO A 479 -40.98 4.43 -8.52
C PRO A 479 -40.63 5.81 -7.94
N LYS A 480 -39.61 6.47 -8.50
CA LYS A 480 -39.30 7.86 -8.15
C LYS A 480 -40.49 8.72 -8.59
N SER A 481 -41.06 9.48 -7.65
CA SER A 481 -41.98 10.58 -8.01
C SER A 481 -41.21 11.54 -8.90
N ASN A 482 -41.63 11.68 -10.16
CA ASN A 482 -41.24 12.82 -10.99
C ASN A 482 -41.99 14.03 -10.43
N GLU A 483 -41.31 14.80 -9.57
CA GLU A 483 -41.61 16.23 -9.36
C GLU A 483 -40.56 17.05 -10.10
#